data_AF-A0A0A3IPG6-F1
#
_entry.id   AF-A0A0A3IPG6-F1
#
_cell.length_a   1.000
_cell.length_b   1.000
_cell.length_c   1.000
_cell.angle_alpha   90.00
_cell.angle_beta   90.00
_cell.angle_gamma   90.00
#
_symmetry.space_group_name_H-M   'P 1'
#
loop_
_entity.id
_entity.type
_entity.pdbx_description
1 polymer ?
#
loop_
_entity_poly.entity_id
_entity_poly.type
_entity_poly.pdbx_seq_one_letter_code
_entity_poly.pdbx_strand_id
1 'polypeptide(L)'
;MPSNQYEYPPVDPNLLYKSANETKKLMSDASKVLDKLSSSKDFGSKVMYFAERSDIEEVKRLIKTTGIKRDVKIDYNPDGLRLEFDSTTENVPCCKLFVTLRWR
;
A
#
# COMPACT_ATOMS: atom_id res chain seq x y z
N MET A 1 50.11 12.21 -13.27
CA MET A 1 49.07 11.28 -12.76
C MET A 1 47.76 11.69 -13.40
N PRO A 2 47.04 10.83 -14.13
CA PRO A 2 45.72 11.22 -14.63
C PRO A 2 44.70 11.03 -13.51
N SER A 3 44.02 12.11 -13.14
CA SER A 3 42.80 12.08 -12.36
C SER A 3 41.74 11.35 -13.18
N ASN A 4 41.40 10.13 -12.76
CA ASN A 4 40.29 9.38 -13.34
C ASN A 4 38.99 10.05 -12.87
N GLN A 5 38.52 11.05 -13.62
CA GLN A 5 37.18 11.60 -13.45
C GLN A 5 36.21 10.51 -13.92
N TYR A 6 35.58 9.81 -12.98
CA TYR A 6 34.44 8.97 -13.29
C TYR A 6 33.32 9.89 -13.81
N GLU A 7 33.20 10.01 -15.13
CA GLU A 7 32.01 10.58 -15.76
C GLU A 7 30.85 9.63 -15.45
N TYR A 8 29.91 10.10 -14.63
CA TYR A 8 28.69 9.35 -14.38
C TYR A 8 27.92 9.21 -15.70
N PRO A 9 27.30 8.05 -15.97
CA PRO A 9 26.48 7.89 -17.15
C PRO A 9 25.33 8.92 -17.15
N PRO A 10 24.83 9.33 -18.32
CA PRO A 10 23.66 10.20 -18.42
C PRO A 10 22.49 9.65 -17.59
N VAL A 11 21.87 10.51 -16.78
CA VAL A 11 20.72 10.13 -15.94
C VAL A 11 19.47 10.01 -16.79
N ASP A 12 18.81 8.86 -16.78
CA ASP A 12 17.46 8.67 -17.33
C ASP A 12 16.40 8.69 -16.21
N PRO A 13 15.55 9.73 -16.13
CA PRO A 13 14.53 9.85 -15.09
C PRO A 13 13.24 9.05 -15.38
N ASN A 14 13.11 8.41 -16.55
CA ASN A 14 11.84 7.84 -17.02
C ASN A 14 11.27 6.78 -16.06
N LEU A 15 12.11 5.88 -15.55
CA LEU A 15 11.66 4.85 -14.62
C LEU A 15 11.16 5.47 -13.31
N LEU A 16 11.90 6.44 -12.76
CA LEU A 16 11.49 7.16 -11.55
C LEU A 16 10.17 7.89 -11.75
N TYR A 17 10.00 8.57 -12.89
CA TYR A 17 8.74 9.24 -13.26
C TYR A 17 7.55 8.27 -13.32
N LYS A 18 7.72 7.11 -13.96
CA LYS A 18 6.67 6.07 -14.02
C LYS A 18 6.36 5.51 -12.63
N SER A 19 7.38 5.19 -11.84
CA SER A 19 7.22 4.65 -10.49
C SER A 19 6.50 5.61 -9.55
N ALA A 20 6.80 6.91 -9.63
CA ALA A 20 6.12 7.93 -8.85
C ALA A 20 4.62 8.02 -9.19
N ASN A 21 4.28 7.96 -10.49
CA ASN A 21 2.89 8.01 -10.94
C ASN A 21 2.09 6.76 -10.56
N GLU A 22 2.67 5.56 -10.63
CA GLU A 22 2.00 4.35 -10.13
C GLU A 22 1.84 4.39 -8.61
N THR A 23 2.85 4.82 -7.87
CA THR A 23 2.77 4.95 -6.40
C THR A 23 1.70 5.96 -5.97
N LYS A 24 1.52 7.06 -6.72
CA LYS A 24 0.43 8.03 -6.47
C LYS A 24 -0.96 7.39 -6.56
N LYS A 25 -1.14 6.39 -7.45
CA LYS A 25 -2.38 5.63 -7.54
C LYS A 25 -2.56 4.69 -6.33
N LEU A 26 -1.47 4.09 -5.83
CA LEU A 26 -1.49 3.32 -4.58
C LEU A 26 -1.91 4.21 -3.40
N MET A 27 -1.37 5.43 -3.32
CA MET A 27 -1.76 6.39 -2.27
C MET A 27 -3.25 6.72 -2.32
N SER A 28 -3.84 6.89 -3.52
CA SER A 28 -5.27 7.14 -3.65
C SER A 28 -6.13 5.99 -3.11
N ASP A 29 -5.72 4.74 -3.30
CA ASP A 29 -6.44 3.58 -2.76
C ASP A 29 -6.23 3.47 -1.24
N ALA A 30 -5.00 3.68 -0.75
CA ALA A 30 -4.72 3.74 0.68
C ALA A 30 -5.54 4.83 1.40
N SER A 31 -5.65 6.03 0.81
CA SER A 31 -6.46 7.13 1.36
C SER A 31 -7.92 6.72 1.55
N LYS A 32 -8.55 6.04 0.59
CA LYS A 32 -9.95 5.58 0.76
C LYS A 32 -10.14 4.66 1.96
N VAL A 33 -9.18 3.74 2.17
CA VAL A 33 -9.21 2.83 3.32
C VAL A 33 -9.09 3.61 4.63
N LEU A 34 -8.12 4.54 4.69
CA LEU A 34 -7.88 5.39 5.86
C LEU A 34 -9.05 6.33 6.14
N ASP A 35 -9.67 6.91 5.11
CA ASP A 35 -10.85 7.76 5.23
C ASP A 35 -12.01 6.96 5.83
N LYS A 36 -12.23 5.72 5.38
CA LYS A 36 -13.30 4.89 5.94
C LYS A 36 -13.03 4.49 7.39
N LEU A 37 -11.79 4.11 7.72
CA LEU A 37 -11.40 3.72 9.07
C LEU A 37 -11.44 4.91 10.05
N SER A 38 -11.03 6.10 9.61
CA SER A 38 -11.02 7.31 10.45
C SER A 38 -12.41 7.94 10.63
N SER A 39 -13.29 7.81 9.64
CA SER A 39 -14.66 8.37 9.70
C SER A 39 -15.70 7.43 10.30
N SER A 40 -15.43 6.12 10.42
CA SER A 40 -16.40 5.13 10.88
C SER A 40 -15.81 4.15 11.89
N LYS A 41 -16.09 4.42 13.18
CA LYS A 41 -15.73 3.49 14.27
C LYS A 41 -16.36 2.12 14.10
N ASP A 42 -17.61 2.04 13.63
CA ASP A 42 -18.29 0.77 13.35
C ASP A 42 -17.54 -0.07 12.30
N PHE A 43 -17.07 0.57 11.22
CA PHE A 43 -16.24 -0.12 10.22
C PHE A 43 -14.91 -0.61 10.83
N GLY A 44 -14.23 0.24 11.61
CA GLY A 44 -13.02 -0.15 12.33
C GLY A 44 -13.24 -1.33 13.29
N SER A 45 -14.32 -1.32 14.07
CA SER A 45 -14.68 -2.41 14.98
C SER A 45 -14.96 -3.72 14.24
N LYS A 46 -15.61 -3.68 13.07
CA LYS A 46 -15.82 -4.86 12.23
C LYS A 46 -14.49 -5.42 11.70
N VAL A 47 -13.61 -4.56 11.18
CA VAL A 47 -12.27 -4.97 10.72
C VAL A 47 -11.50 -5.64 11.86
N MET A 48 -11.48 -5.03 13.05
CA MET A 48 -10.83 -5.61 14.24
C MET A 48 -11.46 -6.95 14.64
N TYR A 49 -12.79 -7.05 14.65
CA TYR A 49 -13.51 -8.27 15.02
C TYR A 49 -13.11 -9.48 14.15
N PHE A 50 -13.03 -9.29 12.83
CA PHE A 50 -12.64 -10.37 11.93
C PHE A 50 -11.13 -10.65 11.96
N ALA A 51 -10.29 -9.61 12.11
CA ALA A 51 -8.84 -9.77 12.25
C ALA A 51 -8.47 -10.59 13.51
N GLU A 52 -9.07 -10.29 14.67
CA GLU A 52 -8.85 -11.02 15.93
C GLU A 52 -9.32 -12.48 15.86
N ARG A 53 -10.16 -12.83 14.87
CA ARG A 53 -10.65 -14.19 14.61
C ARG A 53 -9.90 -14.89 13.48
N SER A 54 -8.84 -14.27 12.97
CA SER A 54 -8.06 -14.76 11.82
C SER A 54 -8.87 -14.95 10.54
N ASP A 55 -9.93 -14.17 10.34
CA ASP A 55 -10.80 -14.24 9.15
C ASP A 55 -10.31 -13.28 8.05
N ILE A 56 -9.25 -13.68 7.36
CA ILE A 56 -8.59 -12.85 6.33
C ILE A 56 -9.51 -12.51 5.15
N GLU A 57 -10.39 -13.44 4.76
CA GLU A 57 -11.29 -13.24 3.62
C GLU A 57 -12.31 -12.15 3.92
N GLU A 58 -12.85 -12.12 5.14
CA GLU A 58 -13.81 -11.11 5.53
C GLU A 58 -13.15 -9.74 5.76
N VAL A 59 -11.94 -9.71 6.33
CA VAL A 59 -11.15 -8.47 6.40
C VAL A 59 -10.89 -7.93 4.99
N LYS A 60 -10.47 -8.78 4.04
CA LYS A 60 -10.24 -8.38 2.65
C LYS A 60 -11.53 -7.92 1.97
N ARG A 61 -12.66 -8.58 2.21
CA ARG A 61 -13.97 -8.17 1.70
C ARG A 61 -14.35 -6.78 2.20
N LEU A 62 -14.21 -6.52 3.50
CA LEU A 62 -14.48 -5.22 4.10
C LEU A 62 -13.59 -4.12 3.51
N ILE A 63 -12.28 -4.35 3.39
CA ILE A 63 -11.38 -3.38 2.79
C ILE A 63 -11.74 -3.10 1.33
N LYS A 64 -12.15 -4.11 0.55
CA LYS A 64 -12.64 -3.93 -0.83
C LYS A 64 -13.90 -3.05 -0.90
N THR A 65 -14.77 -3.07 0.11
CA THR A 65 -15.97 -2.20 0.13
C THR A 65 -15.66 -0.71 0.21
N THR A 66 -14.42 -0.32 0.51
CA THR A 66 -13.97 1.08 0.49
C THR A 66 -13.78 1.65 -0.92
N GLY A 67 -13.90 0.81 -1.97
CA GLY A 67 -13.78 1.23 -3.36
C GLY A 67 -12.34 1.37 -3.86
N ILE A 68 -11.40 0.67 -3.21
CA ILE A 68 -10.05 0.47 -3.78
C ILE A 68 -10.15 -0.26 -5.12
N LYS A 69 -9.27 0.10 -6.06
CA LYS A 69 -9.25 -0.50 -7.39
C LYS A 69 -8.22 -1.61 -7.52
N ARG A 70 -7.09 -1.46 -6.81
CA ARG A 70 -6.00 -2.44 -6.80
C ARG A 70 -6.21 -3.47 -5.71
N ASP A 71 -5.62 -4.64 -5.91
CA ASP A 71 -5.55 -5.63 -4.83
C ASP A 71 -4.63 -5.13 -3.71
N VAL A 72 -4.88 -5.67 -2.52
CA VAL A 72 -4.18 -5.35 -1.29
C VAL A 72 -3.88 -6.65 -0.57
N LYS A 73 -2.64 -6.80 -0.12
CA LYS A 73 -2.24 -7.83 0.84
C LYS A 73 -2.43 -7.28 2.24
N ILE A 74 -2.97 -8.12 3.10
CA ILE A 74 -3.39 -7.75 4.44
C ILE A 74 -2.74 -8.72 5.41
N ASP A 75 -1.94 -8.18 6.33
CA ASP A 75 -1.41 -8.90 7.47
C ASP A 75 -1.94 -8.24 8.74
N TYR A 76 -2.26 -9.02 9.76
CA TYR A 76 -2.69 -8.49 11.05
C TYR A 76 -2.09 -9.31 12.18
N ASN A 77 -1.99 -8.66 13.34
CA ASN A 77 -1.67 -9.28 14.61
C ASN A 77 -2.58 -8.67 15.70
N PRO A 78 -2.51 -9.14 16.96
CA PRO A 78 -3.33 -8.58 18.03
C PRO A 78 -3.15 -7.07 18.28
N ASP A 79 -2.09 -6.44 17.73
CA ASP A 79 -1.75 -5.03 17.92
C ASP A 79 -2.20 -4.13 16.77
N GLY A 80 -2.43 -4.69 15.58
CA GLY A 80 -2.70 -3.89 14.40
C GLY A 80 -2.82 -4.63 13.07
N LEU A 81 -2.82 -3.81 12.02
CA LEU A 81 -3.05 -4.18 10.63
C LEU A 81 -1.96 -3.56 9.75
N ARG A 82 -1.42 -4.34 8.83
CA ARG A 82 -0.55 -3.89 7.74
C ARG A 82 -1.23 -4.13 6.40
N LEU A 83 -1.28 -3.08 5.60
CA LEU A 83 -1.74 -3.12 4.21
C LEU A 83 -0.52 -2.98 3.30
N GLU A 84 -0.35 -3.89 2.36
CA GLU A 84 0.61 -3.78 1.25
C GLU A 84 -0.17 -3.65 -0.05
N PHE A 85 -0.04 -2.49 -0.68
CA PHE A 85 -0.52 -2.25 -2.04
C PHE A 85 0.65 -2.40 -2.99
N ASP A 86 0.44 -3.12 -4.09
CA ASP A 86 1.44 -3.33 -5.13
C ASP A 86 0.96 -2.81 -6.49
N SER A 87 1.92 -2.36 -7.30
CA SER A 87 1.70 -1.99 -8.70
C SER A 87 2.77 -2.60 -9.59
N THR A 88 2.36 -2.97 -10.80
CA THR A 88 3.26 -3.36 -11.88
C THR A 88 3.38 -2.21 -12.88
N THR A 89 4.59 -2.02 -13.42
CA THR A 89 4.89 -1.12 -14.53
C THR A 89 5.59 -1.96 -15.59
N GLU A 90 5.07 -2.02 -16.81
CA GLU A 90 5.67 -2.79 -17.92
C GLU A 90 5.91 -4.27 -17.56
N ASN A 91 4.96 -4.88 -16.84
CA ASN A 91 5.04 -6.26 -16.32
C ASN A 91 6.15 -6.51 -15.29
N VAL A 92 6.79 -5.46 -14.78
CA VAL A 92 7.76 -5.53 -13.68
C VAL A 92 7.10 -5.03 -12.41
N PRO A 93 7.22 -5.74 -11.26
CA PRO A 93 6.85 -5.21 -9.96
C PRO A 93 7.61 -3.92 -9.70
N CYS A 94 6.92 -2.78 -9.72
CA CYS A 94 7.56 -1.48 -9.65
C CYS A 94 7.59 -0.96 -8.22
N CYS A 95 6.43 -1.01 -7.57
CA CYS A 95 6.21 -0.11 -6.48
C CYS A 95 5.27 -0.73 -5.45
N LYS A 96 5.59 -0.45 -4.20
CA LYS A 96 4.89 -0.95 -3.03
C LYS A 96 4.60 0.22 -2.09
N LEU A 97 3.40 0.23 -1.55
CA LEU A 97 3.01 1.13 -0.47
C LEU A 97 2.61 0.30 0.74
N PHE A 98 3.27 0.55 1.87
CA PHE A 98 2.96 -0.08 3.14
C PHE A 98 2.26 0.91 4.05
N VAL A 99 1.13 0.50 4.61
CA VAL A 99 0.40 1.26 5.63
C VAL A 99 0.27 0.39 6.86
N THR A 100 0.76 0.89 8.00
CA THR A 100 0.65 0.21 9.29
C THR A 100 -0.27 1.00 10.20
N LEU A 101 -1.28 0.33 10.74
CA LEU A 101 -2.26 0.88 11.66
C LEU A 101 -2.24 0.08 12.95
N ARG A 102 -2.42 0.76 14.08
CA ARG A 102 -2.42 0.16 15.41
C ARG A 102 -3.74 0.37 16.12
N TRP A 103 -4.11 -0.59 16.96
CA TRP A 103 -5.24 -0.49 17.88
C TRP A 103 -4.92 -0.99 19.30
N ARG A 104 -3.70 -1.46 19.54
CA ARG A 104 -3.09 -1.60 20.88
C ARG A 104 -1.66 -1.03 20.86
#